data_AF-A0A958C6S1-F1
#
_entry.id   AF-A0A958C6S1-F1
#
_cell.length_a   1.000
_cell.length_b   1.000
_cell.length_c   1.000
_cell.angle_alpha   90.00
_cell.angle_beta   90.00
_cell.angle_gamma   90.00
#
_symmetry.space_group_name_H-M   'P 1'
#
loop_
_entity.id
_entity.type
_entity.pdbx_description
1 polymer ?
#
loop_
_entity_poly.entity_id
_entity_poly.type
_entity_poly.pdbx_seq_one_letter_code
_entity_poly.pdbx_strand_id
1 'polypeptide(L)' 'VGRWEPRVALQEVTVEGTPDDPRLVAITIQYRLIATQSVERLSLSLQLEG' A
#
# COMPACT_ATOMS: atom_id res chain seq x y z
N VAL A 1 1.77 -5.36 -9.32
CA VAL A 1 3.03 -5.37 -8.53
C VAL A 1 4.05 -6.39 -9.05
N GLY A 2 3.72 -7.68 -9.18
CA GLY A 2 4.71 -8.72 -9.57
C GLY A 2 5.42 -8.55 -10.93
N ARG A 3 4.93 -7.69 -11.82
CA ARG A 3 5.58 -7.36 -13.11
C ARG A 3 6.61 -6.23 -13.00
N TRP A 4 6.52 -5.37 -11.99
CA TRP A 4 7.28 -4.12 -11.91
C TRP A 4 8.26 -4.09 -10.71
N GLU A 5 7.97 -4.80 -9.61
CA GLU A 5 8.88 -4.96 -8.47
C GLU A 5 9.07 -6.43 -8.07
N PRO A 6 9.99 -7.16 -8.71
CA PRO A 6 10.22 -8.59 -8.44
C PRO A 6 10.93 -8.86 -7.10
N ARG A 7 11.39 -7.82 -6.39
CA ARG A 7 12.11 -7.93 -5.10
C ARG A 7 11.16 -7.98 -3.90
N VAL A 8 9.87 -7.77 -4.14
CA VAL A 8 8.86 -7.55 -3.11
C VAL A 8 7.73 -8.55 -3.29
N ALA A 9 7.47 -9.35 -2.25
CA ALA A 9 6.29 -10.19 -2.17
C ALA A 9 5.17 -9.40 -1.48
N LEU A 10 4.17 -8.97 -2.27
CA LEU A 10 2.98 -8.31 -1.74
C LEU A 10 2.22 -9.26 -0.82
N GLN A 11 1.91 -8.84 0.40
CA GLN A 11 1.13 -9.65 1.33
C GLN A 11 -0.32 -9.18 1.37
N GLU A 12 -0.52 -7.89 1.64
CA GLU A 12 -1.84 -7.33 1.87
C GLU A 12 -1.90 -5.89 1.35
N VAL A 13 -3.05 -5.53 0.81
CA VAL A 13 -3.38 -4.15 0.44
C VAL A 13 -4.71 -3.82 1.09
N THR A 14 -4.69 -2.86 2.00
CA THR A 14 -5.87 -2.33 2.67
C THR A 14 -6.13 -0.94 2.12
N VAL A 15 -7.38 -0.66 1.76
CA VAL A 15 -7.81 0.64 1.27
C VAL A 15 -8.98 1.10 2.13
N GLU A 16 -8.80 2.22 2.82
CA GLU A 16 -9.80 2.78 3.73
C GLU A 16 -10.12 4.21 3.30
N GLY A 17 -11.41 4.53 3.25
CA GLY A 17 -11.84 5.92 3.09
C GLY A 17 -11.57 6.70 4.36
N THR A 18 -11.14 7.94 4.24
CA THR A 18 -10.89 8.78 5.41
C THR A 18 -12.23 9.33 5.90
N PRO A 19 -12.66 9.05 7.15
CA PRO A 19 -13.96 9.51 7.64
C PRO A 19 -14.07 11.04 7.69
N ASP A 20 -12.93 11.74 7.84
CA ASP A 20 -12.87 13.20 7.88
C ASP A 20 -12.87 13.86 6.48
N ASP A 21 -12.48 13.12 5.44
CA ASP A 21 -12.50 13.60 4.06
C ASP A 21 -12.76 12.45 3.07
N PRO A 22 -13.96 12.38 2.46
CA PRO A 22 -14.30 11.34 1.50
C PRO A 22 -13.50 11.43 0.19
N ARG A 23 -12.76 12.52 -0.04
CA ARG A 23 -11.82 12.65 -1.16
C ARG A 23 -10.44 12.12 -0.83
N LEU A 24 -10.16 11.78 0.42
CA LEU A 24 -8.90 11.18 0.82
C LEU A 24 -9.09 9.68 1.05
N VAL A 25 -8.21 8.91 0.43
CA VAL A 25 -8.15 7.46 0.60
C VAL A 25 -6.80 7.09 1.20
N ALA A 26 -6.84 6.42 2.34
CA ALA A 26 -5.65 5.83 2.95
C ALA A 26 -5.44 4.43 2.37
N ILE A 27 -4.29 4.22 1.76
CA ILE A 27 -3.86 2.93 1.21
C ILE A 27 -2.71 2.43 2.08
N THR A 28 -2.89 1.28 2.72
CA THR A 28 -1.84 0.59 3.46
C THR A 28 -1.43 -0.65 2.70
N ILE A 29 -0.15 -0.72 2.33
CA ILE A 29 0.44 -1.84 1.63
C ILE A 29 1.39 -2.54 2.59
N GLN A 30 1.12 -3.80 2.89
CA GLN A 30 2.05 -4.67 3.60
C GLN A 30 2.76 -5.56 2.60
N TYR A 31 4.08 -5.56 2.67
CA TYR A 31 4.90 -6.38 1.79
C TYR A 31 6.08 -6.98 2.52
N ARG A 32 6.59 -8.06 1.93
CA ARG A 32 7.82 -8.71 2.38
C ARG A 32 8.92 -8.50 1.36
N LEU A 33 10.07 -8.00 1.80
CA LEU A 33 11.27 -7.99 0.98
C LEU A 33 11.79 -9.43 0.84
N ILE A 34 11.93 -9.92 -0.39
CA ILE A 34 12.35 -11.30 -0.64
C ILE A 34 13.81 -11.52 -0.20
N ALA A 35 14.66 -10.51 -0.37
CA ALA A 35 16.08 -10.59 -0.06
C ALA A 35 16.38 -10.67 1.44
N THR A 36 15.64 -9.92 2.27
CA THR A 36 15.87 -9.84 3.73
C THR A 36 14.82 -10.57 4.55
N GLN A 37 13.75 -11.04 3.90
CA GLN A 37 12.53 -11.55 4.52
C GLN A 37 11.84 -10.57 5.48
N SER A 38 12.26 -9.30 5.49
CA SER A 38 11.68 -8.25 6.32
C SER A 38 10.26 -7.94 5.88
N VAL A 39 9.36 -7.79 6.83
CA VAL A 39 8.01 -7.28 6.60
C VAL A 39 8.03 -5.77 6.79
N GLU A 40 7.56 -5.06 5.78
CA GLU A 40 7.47 -3.61 5.78
C GLU A 40 6.05 -3.17 5.47
N ARG A 41 5.73 -1.95 5.93
CA ARG A 41 4.44 -1.31 5.72
C ARG A 41 4.67 0.03 5.02
N LEU A 42 3.99 0.20 3.90
CA LEU A 42 3.93 1.47 3.17
C LEU A 42 2.53 2.05 3.30
N SER A 43 2.45 3.26 3.85
CA SER A 43 1.21 4.02 3.94
C SER A 43 1.23 5.13 2.89
N LEU A 44 0.18 5.19 2.08
CA LEU A 44 -0.01 6.16 1.02
C LEU A 44 -1.35 6.85 1.23
N SER A 45 -1.38 8.17 1.07
CA SER A 45 -2.62 8.93 1.04
C SER A 45 -2.86 9.37 -0.39
N LEU A 46 -4.01 9.01 -0.95
CA LEU A 46 -4.40 9.38 -2.29
C LEU A 46 -5.57 10.37 -2.22
N GLN A 47 -5.40 11.54 -2.83
CA GLN A 47 -6.48 12.49 -3.00
C GLN A 47 -7.20 12.20 -4.32
N LEU A 48 -8.49 11.92 -4.22
CA LEU A 48 -9.40 11.75 -5.34
C LEU A 48 -9.84 13.14 -5.81
N GLU A 49 -9.30 13.57 -6.95
CA GLU A 49 -9.85 14.71 -7.68
C GLU A 49 -10.82 14.20 -8.75
N GLY A 50 -11.98 14.84 -8.85
CA GLY A 50 -13.04 14.56 -9.82
C GLY A 50 -13.42 15.81 -10.57
#